data_AF-A0A2E6ET81-F1
#
_entry.id   AF-A0A2E6ET81-F1
#
_cell.length_a   1.000
_cell.length_b   1.000
_cell.length_c   1.000
_cell.angle_alpha   90.00
_cell.angle_beta   90.00
_cell.angle_gamma   90.00
#
_symmetry.space_group_name_H-M   'P 1'
#
loop_
_entity.id
_entity.type
_entity.pdbx_description
1 polymer ?
#
loop_
_entity_poly.entity_id
_entity_poly.type
_entity_poly.pdbx_seq_one_letter_code
_entity_poly.pdbx_strand_id
1 'polypeptide(L)'
;MPDSSHLQPQPMALLLLLTLAGVIACGNGSNGPDGSHDDDDSTSDDDDSASDDDDSTSDDDDSAETELWPFCPQSSSYVGNTNWQQTLEVSSAALYCAMFNESRSLEQEPSFKAQLRLIPGSYGLPHEEGLSSMALPVCIKLAEGQGEAVMDGTGNVQTTTSGWQESTFYSHLLEQPMTDSKSSEWWLKGTLRLEATGSQSPAPLLADGSAPSAWSGTGLEFSLCPDDAQSCYEGRHFLSCNPTGYRLQRHSLQFNGGELQLDIRMGESAAATEPAAFIRAAGNLDGQDFEQTSYWKLIYNPTHHHFSRDFALLFDSPIGGACGIKAINLDPWGDAPPGQVFTVDCELSNIEERTLNEESFIELTGS
;
A
#
# COMPACT_ATOMS: atom_id res chain seq x y z
N MET A 1 15.84 28.30 -56.89
CA MET A 1 16.29 26.91 -56.65
C MET A 1 17.38 26.99 -55.60
N PRO A 2 17.06 26.60 -54.37
CA PRO A 2 17.34 25.23 -53.93
C PRO A 2 16.13 24.51 -53.29
N ASP A 3 16.31 23.21 -53.15
CA ASP A 3 15.38 22.14 -52.80
C ASP A 3 14.63 22.31 -51.48
N SER A 4 13.33 21.99 -51.52
CA SER A 4 12.52 21.63 -50.35
C SER A 4 12.46 20.10 -50.26
N SER A 5 13.24 19.51 -49.37
CA SER A 5 13.11 18.10 -48.99
C SER A 5 12.12 17.96 -47.83
N HIS A 6 11.11 17.14 -48.10
CA HIS A 6 10.13 16.60 -47.17
C HIS A 6 10.78 16.00 -45.91
N LEU A 7 10.35 16.45 -44.73
CA LEU A 7 10.49 15.69 -43.48
C LEU A 7 9.17 14.94 -43.24
N GLN A 8 9.21 13.63 -43.39
CA GLN A 8 8.17 12.72 -42.89
C GLN A 8 8.38 12.47 -41.39
N PRO A 9 7.32 12.41 -40.58
CA PRO A 9 7.42 11.93 -39.21
C PRO A 9 7.60 10.40 -39.20
N GLN A 10 8.63 9.93 -38.50
CA GLN A 10 8.82 8.51 -38.19
C GLN A 10 7.85 8.11 -37.05
N PRO A 11 7.20 6.93 -37.11
CA PRO A 11 6.46 6.41 -35.98
C PRO A 11 7.45 5.88 -34.93
N MET A 12 7.41 6.43 -33.72
CA MET A 12 8.11 5.83 -32.58
C MET A 12 7.34 4.59 -32.13
N ALA A 13 7.91 3.42 -32.44
CA ALA A 13 7.52 2.16 -31.84
C ALA A 13 7.92 2.18 -30.36
N LEU A 14 6.93 2.25 -29.48
CA LEU A 14 7.06 2.07 -28.04
C LEU A 14 7.38 0.60 -27.77
N LEU A 15 8.67 0.30 -27.56
CA LEU A 15 9.15 -1.03 -27.24
C LEU A 15 9.02 -1.26 -25.73
N LEU A 16 7.91 -1.86 -25.30
CA LEU A 16 7.71 -2.32 -23.93
C LEU A 16 8.53 -3.61 -23.72
N LEU A 17 9.70 -3.49 -23.11
CA LEU A 17 10.55 -4.64 -22.74
C LEU A 17 10.13 -5.15 -21.36
N LEU A 18 9.31 -6.19 -21.34
CA LEU A 18 9.13 -7.09 -20.20
C LEU A 18 10.18 -8.21 -20.31
N THR A 19 11.28 -8.11 -19.58
CA THR A 19 12.21 -9.22 -19.38
C THR A 19 11.83 -9.99 -18.11
N LEU A 20 11.15 -11.12 -18.31
CA LEU A 20 11.08 -12.20 -17.30
C LEU A 20 12.47 -12.85 -17.19
N ALA A 21 13.07 -12.81 -16.00
CA ALA A 21 14.18 -13.68 -15.64
C ALA A 21 13.65 -14.79 -14.72
N GLY A 22 13.43 -15.97 -15.29
CA GLY A 22 13.29 -17.20 -14.52
C GLY A 22 14.65 -17.70 -14.06
N VAL A 23 14.78 -18.04 -12.78
CA VAL A 23 15.87 -18.90 -12.30
C VAL A 23 15.26 -20.14 -11.68
N ILE A 24 15.41 -21.24 -12.41
CA ILE A 24 15.28 -22.60 -11.94
C ILE A 24 16.51 -22.90 -11.07
N ALA A 25 16.31 -23.24 -9.81
CA ALA A 25 17.33 -23.90 -8.99
C ALA A 25 16.79 -25.26 -8.54
N CYS A 26 17.18 -26.30 -9.30
CA CYS A 26 17.10 -27.68 -8.86
C CYS A 26 18.17 -27.92 -7.79
N GLY A 27 17.75 -28.36 -6.61
CA GLY A 27 18.63 -28.88 -5.56
C GLY A 27 17.98 -30.09 -4.90
N ASN A 28 18.41 -31.29 -5.31
CA ASN A 28 17.89 -32.58 -4.92
C ASN A 28 18.86 -33.23 -3.90
N GLY A 29 18.32 -33.83 -2.83
CA GLY A 29 19.04 -34.66 -1.84
C GLY A 29 18.76 -34.21 -0.40
N SER A 30 18.35 -35.04 0.56
CA SER A 30 18.54 -36.49 0.71
C SER A 30 17.65 -37.09 1.84
N ASN A 31 17.22 -38.34 1.63
CA ASN A 31 17.03 -39.44 2.61
C ASN A 31 16.11 -39.29 3.85
N GLY A 32 15.08 -40.16 3.93
CA GLY A 32 14.30 -40.51 5.13
C GLY A 32 15.04 -41.45 6.10
N PRO A 33 14.40 -42.36 6.86
CA PRO A 33 12.96 -42.62 7.08
C PRO A 33 12.56 -42.74 8.60
N ASP A 34 11.28 -43.09 8.80
CA ASP A 34 10.66 -43.85 9.90
C ASP A 34 10.81 -43.44 11.38
N GLY A 35 9.65 -43.27 12.03
CA GLY A 35 9.49 -43.18 13.47
C GLY A 35 8.03 -43.22 13.89
N SER A 36 7.40 -44.38 13.71
CA SER A 36 6.12 -44.74 14.35
C SER A 36 6.22 -44.65 15.88
N HIS A 37 5.25 -44.02 16.53
CA HIS A 37 4.85 -44.37 17.89
C HIS A 37 3.33 -44.28 17.99
N ASP A 38 2.77 -45.47 18.27
CA ASP A 38 1.41 -45.72 18.69
C ASP A 38 1.21 -45.29 20.16
N ASP A 39 -0.05 -45.45 20.58
CA ASP A 39 -0.54 -45.69 21.94
C ASP A 39 -1.29 -44.53 22.64
N ASP A 40 -2.60 -44.63 22.50
CA ASP A 40 -3.56 -44.96 23.57
C ASP A 40 -4.21 -43.86 24.42
N ASP A 41 -5.54 -43.89 24.31
CA ASP A 41 -6.54 -43.95 25.38
C ASP A 41 -6.59 -42.81 26.42
N SER A 42 -7.71 -42.08 26.45
CA SER A 42 -8.89 -42.47 27.24
C SER A 42 -9.81 -41.27 27.55
N THR A 43 -11.08 -41.47 27.20
CA THR A 43 -12.31 -41.12 27.95
C THR A 43 -12.31 -39.89 28.86
N SER A 44 -13.22 -38.95 28.60
CA SER A 44 -14.36 -38.70 29.50
C SER A 44 -15.34 -37.73 28.85
N ASP A 45 -16.52 -38.28 28.55
CA ASP A 45 -17.78 -37.55 28.50
C ASP A 45 -17.99 -36.86 29.87
N ASP A 46 -18.49 -35.63 29.87
CA ASP A 46 -19.47 -35.21 30.87
C ASP A 46 -20.34 -34.07 30.32
N ASP A 47 -21.62 -34.38 30.39
CA ASP A 47 -22.80 -33.69 29.91
C ASP A 47 -23.13 -32.39 30.67
N ASP A 48 -23.91 -31.56 29.98
CA ASP A 48 -25.05 -30.81 30.47
C ASP A 48 -24.90 -29.87 31.68
N SER A 49 -25.02 -28.58 31.40
CA SER A 49 -25.92 -27.71 32.17
C SER A 49 -26.40 -26.56 31.30
N ALA A 50 -27.64 -26.71 30.83
CA ALA A 50 -28.48 -25.62 30.36
C ALA A 50 -28.70 -24.60 31.49
N SER A 51 -28.55 -23.32 31.14
CA SER A 51 -29.27 -22.24 31.77
C SER A 51 -29.51 -21.17 30.72
N ASP A 52 -30.74 -21.20 30.20
CA ASP A 52 -31.42 -20.10 29.56
C ASP A 52 -31.32 -18.86 30.46
N ASP A 53 -30.87 -17.74 29.89
CA ASP A 53 -31.34 -16.42 30.29
C ASP A 53 -31.31 -15.53 29.05
N ASP A 54 -32.51 -15.35 28.50
CA ASP A 54 -32.89 -14.31 27.56
C ASP A 54 -32.62 -12.94 28.20
N ASP A 55 -31.70 -12.17 27.63
CA ASP A 55 -31.80 -10.72 27.63
C ASP A 55 -31.29 -10.19 26.29
N SER A 56 -32.25 -10.09 25.37
CA SER A 56 -32.14 -9.35 24.12
C SER A 56 -32.00 -7.86 24.40
N THR A 57 -30.77 -7.39 24.64
CA THR A 57 -30.38 -6.04 24.27
C THR A 57 -29.76 -6.14 22.89
N SER A 58 -30.46 -5.56 21.91
CA SER A 58 -29.93 -5.20 20.61
C SER A 58 -28.70 -4.32 20.83
N ASP A 59 -27.54 -4.96 20.91
CA ASP A 59 -26.28 -4.32 20.60
C ASP A 59 -26.37 -4.02 19.11
N ASP A 60 -26.80 -2.79 18.82
CA ASP A 60 -26.59 -2.17 17.52
C ASP A 60 -25.12 -2.42 17.19
N ASP A 61 -24.90 -3.23 16.15
CA ASP A 61 -23.60 -3.52 15.59
C ASP A 61 -22.90 -2.19 15.31
N ASP A 62 -22.07 -1.76 16.27
CA ASP A 62 -20.94 -0.84 16.12
C ASP A 62 -19.88 -1.51 15.23
N SER A 63 -20.31 -2.07 14.09
CA SER A 63 -19.51 -2.08 12.90
C SER A 63 -19.26 -0.62 12.60
N ALA A 64 -18.18 -0.08 13.15
CA ALA A 64 -17.66 1.22 12.80
C ALA A 64 -17.48 1.23 11.28
N GLU A 65 -18.54 1.59 10.56
CA GLU A 65 -18.45 2.04 9.19
C GLU A 65 -17.45 3.16 9.29
N THR A 66 -16.24 2.88 8.82
CA THR A 66 -15.15 3.84 8.83
C THR A 66 -15.68 5.08 8.12
N GLU A 67 -16.09 6.09 8.91
CA GLU A 67 -16.93 7.18 8.42
C GLU A 67 -16.25 7.80 7.21
N LEU A 68 -16.94 7.80 6.07
CA LEU A 68 -16.40 8.40 4.85
C LEU A 68 -16.08 9.87 5.12
N TRP A 69 -15.02 10.38 4.50
CA TRP A 69 -14.71 11.80 4.71
C TRP A 69 -15.85 12.67 4.16
N PRO A 70 -16.20 13.79 4.81
CA PRO A 70 -17.37 14.59 4.42
C PRO A 70 -17.35 15.14 2.99
N PHE A 71 -16.17 15.22 2.37
CA PHE A 71 -15.97 15.69 0.99
C PHE A 71 -15.99 14.57 -0.04
N CYS A 72 -16.12 13.32 0.39
CA CYS A 72 -16.14 12.18 -0.51
C CYS A 72 -17.42 12.18 -1.36
N PRO A 73 -17.34 11.80 -2.66
CA PRO A 73 -18.51 11.67 -3.50
C PRO A 73 -19.41 10.54 -3.00
N GLN A 74 -20.66 10.53 -3.45
CA GLN A 74 -21.57 9.40 -3.24
C GLN A 74 -21.29 8.29 -4.25
N SER A 75 -21.64 7.04 -3.93
CA SER A 75 -21.51 5.90 -4.86
C SER A 75 -22.28 6.11 -6.18
N SER A 76 -23.39 6.86 -6.13
CA SER A 76 -24.16 7.27 -7.31
C SER A 76 -23.41 8.18 -8.29
N SER A 77 -22.21 8.65 -7.92
CA SER A 77 -21.34 9.45 -8.81
C SER A 77 -20.58 8.58 -9.81
N TYR A 78 -20.71 7.25 -9.72
CA TYR A 78 -20.12 6.33 -10.67
C TYR A 78 -20.62 6.59 -12.09
N VAL A 79 -19.70 6.59 -13.04
CA VAL A 79 -20.00 6.66 -14.47
C VAL A 79 -19.47 5.38 -15.11
N GLY A 80 -20.34 4.63 -15.79
CA GLY A 80 -19.98 3.41 -16.52
C GLY A 80 -21.21 2.67 -17.01
N ASN A 81 -21.01 1.60 -17.79
CA ASN A 81 -22.11 0.82 -18.33
C ASN A 81 -22.55 -0.25 -17.31
N THR A 82 -23.80 -0.18 -16.87
CA THR A 82 -24.38 -1.13 -15.91
C THR A 82 -24.55 -2.56 -16.46
N ASN A 83 -24.38 -2.75 -17.77
CA ASN A 83 -24.44 -4.07 -18.42
C ASN A 83 -23.06 -4.75 -18.55
N TRP A 84 -22.01 -4.12 -18.06
CA TRP A 84 -20.70 -4.74 -17.99
C TRP A 84 -20.71 -5.95 -17.07
N GLN A 85 -20.09 -7.04 -17.51
CA GLN A 85 -20.16 -8.34 -16.84
C GLN A 85 -19.14 -8.50 -15.71
N GLN A 86 -18.05 -7.74 -15.75
CA GLN A 86 -17.04 -7.72 -14.70
C GLN A 86 -17.43 -6.66 -13.68
N THR A 87 -17.11 -6.89 -12.41
CA THR A 87 -17.41 -5.93 -11.33
C THR A 87 -16.19 -5.69 -10.45
N LEU A 88 -16.12 -4.47 -9.95
CA LEU A 88 -15.30 -4.03 -8.84
C LEU A 88 -16.22 -3.91 -7.61
N GLU A 89 -15.95 -4.70 -6.57
CA GLU A 89 -16.64 -4.62 -5.29
C GLU A 89 -15.78 -3.84 -4.31
N VAL A 90 -16.24 -2.67 -3.90
CA VAL A 90 -15.54 -1.78 -2.97
C VAL A 90 -16.15 -1.92 -1.58
N SER A 91 -15.33 -2.26 -0.60
CA SER A 91 -15.73 -2.32 0.81
C SER A 91 -15.39 -1.02 1.56
N SER A 92 -15.89 -0.88 2.80
CA SER A 92 -15.55 0.25 3.67
C SER A 92 -14.07 0.31 4.08
N ALA A 93 -13.34 -0.80 3.90
CA ALA A 93 -11.92 -0.92 4.18
C ALA A 93 -11.01 -0.45 3.02
N ALA A 94 -11.57 -0.04 1.88
CA ALA A 94 -10.85 0.41 0.69
C ALA A 94 -10.08 1.74 0.88
N LEU A 95 -9.01 1.68 1.66
CA LEU A 95 -8.14 2.81 2.00
C LEU A 95 -6.70 2.51 1.57
N TYR A 96 -6.16 3.42 0.76
CA TYR A 96 -4.83 3.31 0.18
C TYR A 96 -3.99 4.52 0.57
N CYS A 97 -2.72 4.31 0.86
CA CYS A 97 -1.79 5.32 1.35
C CYS A 97 -0.71 5.56 0.29
N ALA A 98 -0.35 6.82 0.09
CA ALA A 98 0.77 7.17 -0.76
C ALA A 98 2.07 6.62 -0.15
N MET A 99 2.84 5.93 -0.97
CA MET A 99 4.08 5.28 -0.61
C MET A 99 5.27 6.24 -0.78
N PHE A 100 6.38 5.86 -0.16
CA PHE A 100 7.66 6.57 -0.28
C PHE A 100 8.16 6.61 -1.74
N ASN A 101 9.10 7.50 -2.02
CA ASN A 101 9.83 7.51 -3.29
C ASN A 101 11.32 7.70 -2.99
N GLU A 102 12.16 6.79 -3.48
CA GLU A 102 13.62 6.80 -3.26
C GLU A 102 14.32 8.09 -3.73
N SER A 103 13.68 8.86 -4.62
CA SER A 103 14.22 10.15 -5.06
C SER A 103 14.01 11.29 -4.06
N ARG A 104 13.21 11.08 -3.01
CA ARG A 104 12.92 12.06 -1.96
C ARG A 104 13.74 11.77 -0.70
N SER A 105 14.03 12.80 0.08
CA SER A 105 14.55 12.62 1.43
C SER A 105 13.44 12.28 2.42
N LEU A 106 13.81 11.74 3.58
CA LEU A 106 12.88 11.46 4.67
C LEU A 106 12.09 12.72 5.09
N GLU A 107 12.75 13.89 5.12
CA GLU A 107 12.12 15.18 5.46
C GLU A 107 11.13 15.68 4.39
N GLN A 108 11.26 15.23 3.14
CA GLN A 108 10.34 15.59 2.06
C GLN A 108 9.07 14.73 2.07
N GLU A 109 9.16 13.48 2.51
CA GLU A 109 8.04 12.51 2.51
C GLU A 109 6.75 13.02 3.18
N PRO A 110 6.76 13.73 4.34
CA PRO A 110 5.54 14.28 4.94
C PRO A 110 4.67 15.08 3.96
N SER A 111 5.30 15.87 3.09
CA SER A 111 4.60 16.73 2.12
C SER A 111 3.97 15.96 0.95
N PHE A 112 4.37 14.70 0.74
CA PHE A 112 3.84 13.83 -0.32
C PHE A 112 2.84 12.80 0.19
N LYS A 113 2.65 12.69 1.51
CA LYS A 113 1.63 11.81 2.08
C LYS A 113 0.24 12.14 1.56
N ALA A 114 -0.51 11.09 1.25
CA ALA A 114 -1.90 11.19 0.87
C ALA A 114 -2.61 9.88 1.20
N GLN A 115 -3.92 9.95 1.41
CA GLN A 115 -4.78 8.79 1.53
C GLN A 115 -5.86 8.85 0.46
N LEU A 116 -6.00 7.77 -0.31
CA LEU A 116 -7.05 7.57 -1.30
C LEU A 116 -8.11 6.64 -0.72
N ARG A 117 -9.38 7.00 -0.88
CA ARG A 117 -10.51 6.17 -0.49
C ARG A 117 -11.44 5.96 -1.69
N LEU A 118 -11.70 4.70 -2.01
CA LEU A 118 -12.77 4.32 -2.93
C LEU A 118 -14.09 4.25 -2.15
N ILE A 119 -15.17 4.72 -2.75
CA ILE A 119 -16.48 4.72 -2.07
C ILE A 119 -17.09 3.32 -2.15
N PRO A 120 -17.59 2.74 -1.04
CA PRO A 120 -18.22 1.44 -1.05
C PRO A 120 -19.33 1.31 -2.08
N GLY A 121 -19.38 0.16 -2.77
CA GLY A 121 -20.34 -0.10 -3.84
C GLY A 121 -19.86 -1.18 -4.81
N SER A 122 -20.75 -1.55 -5.74
CA SER A 122 -20.47 -2.48 -6.83
C SER A 122 -20.46 -1.69 -8.15
N TYR A 123 -19.33 -1.71 -8.85
CA TYR A 123 -19.09 -0.92 -10.05
C TYR A 123 -18.75 -1.83 -11.23
N GLY A 124 -19.44 -1.68 -12.36
CA GLY A 124 -19.14 -2.46 -13.56
C GLY A 124 -17.76 -2.11 -14.14
N LEU A 125 -17.10 -3.09 -14.77
CA LEU A 125 -15.84 -2.95 -15.50
C LEU A 125 -15.96 -3.49 -16.94
N PRO A 126 -15.39 -2.80 -17.95
CA PRO A 126 -15.54 -3.19 -19.34
C PRO A 126 -14.82 -4.51 -19.65
N HIS A 127 -15.56 -5.50 -20.14
CA HIS A 127 -15.02 -6.80 -20.52
C HIS A 127 -14.31 -6.79 -21.89
N GLU A 128 -14.83 -6.03 -22.85
CA GLU A 128 -14.26 -5.94 -24.19
C GLU A 128 -13.02 -5.05 -24.20
N GLU A 129 -12.01 -5.42 -24.99
CA GLU A 129 -10.82 -4.58 -25.19
C GLU A 129 -11.19 -3.25 -25.86
N GLY A 130 -10.53 -2.18 -25.42
CA GLY A 130 -10.73 -0.85 -25.97
C GLY A 130 -10.90 0.21 -24.90
N LEU A 131 -11.19 1.42 -25.37
CA LEU A 131 -11.38 2.59 -24.54
C LEU A 131 -12.86 2.79 -24.23
N SER A 132 -13.19 2.94 -22.95
CA SER A 132 -14.54 3.25 -22.48
C SER A 132 -14.53 4.47 -21.56
N SER A 133 -15.62 5.22 -21.53
CA SER A 133 -15.79 6.27 -20.50
C SER A 133 -16.14 5.62 -19.16
N MET A 134 -15.40 5.99 -18.11
CA MET A 134 -15.65 5.51 -16.76
C MET A 134 -15.20 6.54 -15.72
N ALA A 135 -15.87 6.61 -14.58
CA ALA A 135 -15.40 7.29 -13.39
C ALA A 135 -15.74 6.47 -12.14
N LEU A 136 -14.73 6.21 -11.31
CA LEU A 136 -14.89 5.56 -10.01
C LEU A 136 -15.09 6.62 -8.92
N PRO A 137 -16.14 6.52 -8.09
CA PRO A 137 -16.30 7.35 -6.90
C PRO A 137 -15.09 7.22 -5.98
N VAL A 138 -14.31 8.31 -5.88
CA VAL A 138 -13.06 8.35 -5.12
C VAL A 138 -12.83 9.74 -4.55
N CYS A 139 -12.15 9.78 -3.41
CA CYS A 139 -11.71 11.00 -2.75
C CYS A 139 -10.29 10.80 -2.20
N ILE A 140 -9.51 11.87 -2.16
CA ILE A 140 -8.12 11.83 -1.70
C ILE A 140 -7.92 12.93 -0.66
N LYS A 141 -7.45 12.54 0.52
CA LYS A 141 -6.94 13.45 1.54
C LYS A 141 -5.45 13.68 1.28
N LEU A 142 -5.03 14.92 1.04
CA LEU A 142 -3.63 15.28 0.86
C LEU A 142 -2.98 15.62 2.21
N ALA A 143 -1.66 15.83 2.21
CA ALA A 143 -0.92 16.24 3.39
C ALA A 143 -1.47 17.56 3.96
N GLU A 144 -1.17 17.81 5.24
CA GLU A 144 -1.64 19.00 5.94
C GLU A 144 -1.34 20.29 5.16
N GLY A 145 -2.33 21.19 5.05
CA GLY A 145 -2.22 22.43 4.27
C GLY A 145 -2.36 22.30 2.75
N GLN A 146 -2.45 21.07 2.21
CA GLN A 146 -2.67 20.83 0.78
C GLN A 146 -4.15 20.66 0.42
N GLY A 147 -4.99 20.28 1.38
CA GLY A 147 -6.44 20.13 1.22
C GLY A 147 -6.85 18.75 0.73
N GLU A 148 -7.94 18.70 -0.04
CA GLU A 148 -8.51 17.47 -0.56
C GLU A 148 -8.58 17.49 -2.09
N ALA A 149 -8.51 16.32 -2.72
CA ALA A 149 -8.77 16.15 -4.15
C ALA A 149 -9.98 15.22 -4.37
N VAL A 150 -10.85 15.61 -5.28
CA VAL A 150 -12.09 14.91 -5.66
C VAL A 150 -12.19 14.78 -7.18
N MET A 151 -13.10 13.97 -7.66
CA MET A 151 -13.31 13.78 -9.10
C MET A 151 -13.73 15.09 -9.77
N ASP A 152 -13.15 15.38 -10.94
CA ASP A 152 -13.47 16.55 -11.77
C ASP A 152 -14.07 16.16 -13.13
N GLY A 153 -14.96 15.15 -13.10
CA GLY A 153 -15.70 14.69 -14.27
C GLY A 153 -15.37 13.26 -14.68
N THR A 154 -15.78 12.92 -15.90
CA THR A 154 -15.68 11.57 -16.44
C THR A 154 -14.28 11.30 -16.98
N GLY A 155 -13.67 10.21 -16.51
CA GLY A 155 -12.41 9.70 -17.04
C GLY A 155 -12.60 8.72 -18.18
N ASN A 156 -11.55 7.95 -18.42
CA ASN A 156 -11.55 6.84 -19.35
C ASN A 156 -10.90 5.61 -18.72
N VAL A 157 -11.26 4.44 -19.23
CA VAL A 157 -10.67 3.17 -18.88
C VAL A 157 -10.30 2.42 -20.15
N GLN A 158 -9.03 2.06 -20.27
CA GLN A 158 -8.53 1.22 -21.35
C GLN A 158 -8.47 -0.23 -20.87
N THR A 159 -9.30 -1.11 -21.43
CA THR A 159 -9.24 -2.55 -21.18
C THR A 159 -8.30 -3.22 -22.17
N THR A 160 -7.44 -4.08 -21.66
CA THR A 160 -6.62 -5.01 -22.45
C THR A 160 -6.70 -6.40 -21.85
N THR A 161 -6.55 -7.42 -22.68
CA THR A 161 -6.52 -8.81 -22.25
C THR A 161 -5.18 -9.45 -22.58
N SER A 162 -4.72 -10.34 -21.70
CA SER A 162 -3.54 -11.16 -21.95
C SER A 162 -3.76 -12.56 -21.42
N GLY A 163 -3.14 -13.56 -22.06
CA GLY A 163 -3.23 -14.95 -21.66
C GLY A 163 -1.87 -15.47 -21.16
N TRP A 164 -1.89 -16.23 -20.07
CA TRP A 164 -0.72 -16.98 -19.61
C TRP A 164 -1.16 -18.31 -19.00
N GLN A 165 -0.62 -19.41 -19.53
CA GLN A 165 -1.09 -20.77 -19.20
C GLN A 165 -2.60 -20.91 -19.36
N GLU A 166 -3.32 -21.29 -18.30
CA GLU A 166 -4.78 -21.43 -18.28
C GLU A 166 -5.49 -20.16 -17.77
N SER A 167 -4.74 -19.08 -17.50
CA SER A 167 -5.28 -17.82 -16.99
C SER A 167 -5.42 -16.76 -18.08
N THR A 168 -6.52 -16.00 -18.02
CA THR A 168 -6.74 -14.77 -18.77
C THR A 168 -6.75 -13.59 -17.81
N PHE A 169 -5.89 -12.62 -18.06
CA PHE A 169 -5.80 -11.38 -17.28
C PHE A 169 -6.51 -10.26 -18.01
N TYR A 170 -7.40 -9.56 -17.30
CA TYR A 170 -8.02 -8.32 -17.75
C TYR A 170 -7.33 -7.19 -17.02
N SER A 171 -6.71 -6.27 -17.76
CA SER A 171 -6.08 -5.08 -17.21
C SER A 171 -6.86 -3.86 -17.65
N HIS A 172 -7.38 -3.11 -16.67
CA HIS A 172 -8.10 -1.87 -16.87
C HIS A 172 -7.22 -0.71 -16.40
N LEU A 173 -6.77 0.09 -17.35
CA LEU A 173 -5.98 1.29 -17.09
C LEU A 173 -6.94 2.48 -17.00
N LEU A 174 -7.24 2.90 -15.78
CA LEU A 174 -8.08 4.06 -15.47
C LEU A 174 -7.25 5.34 -15.58
N GLU A 175 -7.81 6.36 -16.22
CA GLU A 175 -7.37 7.74 -16.11
C GLU A 175 -8.57 8.63 -15.81
N GLN A 176 -8.56 9.28 -14.65
CA GLN A 176 -9.68 10.08 -14.16
C GLN A 176 -9.21 11.48 -13.75
N PRO A 177 -9.83 12.55 -14.28
CA PRO A 177 -9.51 13.91 -13.87
C PRO A 177 -9.96 14.12 -12.41
N MET A 178 -9.11 14.81 -11.67
CA MET A 178 -9.29 15.16 -10.27
C MET A 178 -8.99 16.65 -10.10
N THR A 179 -9.69 17.29 -9.16
CA THR A 179 -9.46 18.69 -8.80
C THR A 179 -9.34 18.82 -7.30
N ASP A 180 -8.55 19.79 -6.85
CA ASP A 180 -8.42 20.12 -5.43
C ASP A 180 -9.11 21.45 -5.06
N SER A 181 -9.12 21.76 -3.77
CA SER A 181 -9.66 23.03 -3.24
C SER A 181 -9.02 24.31 -3.80
N LYS A 182 -7.84 24.20 -4.44
CA LYS A 182 -7.11 25.30 -5.07
C LYS A 182 -7.29 25.32 -6.59
N SER A 183 -8.16 24.44 -7.12
CA SER A 183 -8.38 24.25 -8.55
C SER A 183 -7.12 23.81 -9.31
N SER A 184 -6.21 23.10 -8.64
CA SER A 184 -5.12 22.41 -9.35
C SER A 184 -5.69 21.21 -10.09
N GLU A 185 -5.18 20.97 -11.30
CA GLU A 185 -5.52 19.81 -12.11
C GLU A 185 -4.65 18.61 -11.72
N TRP A 186 -5.31 17.50 -11.45
CA TRP A 186 -4.70 16.23 -11.10
C TRP A 186 -5.29 15.11 -11.94
N TRP A 187 -4.54 14.03 -12.12
CA TRP A 187 -5.03 12.82 -12.75
C TRP A 187 -4.84 11.63 -11.82
N LEU A 188 -5.95 10.98 -11.46
CA LEU A 188 -5.90 9.66 -10.84
C LEU A 188 -5.73 8.62 -11.95
N LYS A 189 -4.56 7.99 -11.98
CA LYS A 189 -4.30 6.83 -12.81
C LYS A 189 -4.42 5.57 -11.98
N GLY A 190 -5.01 4.52 -12.52
CA GLY A 190 -5.18 3.26 -11.81
C GLY A 190 -4.99 2.05 -12.71
N THR A 191 -4.41 0.99 -12.16
CA THR A 191 -4.40 -0.33 -12.77
C THR A 191 -5.30 -1.23 -11.95
N LEU A 192 -6.40 -1.69 -12.56
CA LEU A 192 -7.28 -2.70 -11.96
C LEU A 192 -7.09 -3.98 -12.76
N ARG A 193 -6.64 -5.04 -12.09
CA ARG A 193 -6.31 -6.29 -12.77
C ARG A 193 -7.11 -7.45 -12.21
N LEU A 194 -7.80 -8.17 -13.08
CA LEU A 194 -8.57 -9.37 -12.78
C LEU A 194 -7.94 -10.59 -13.44
N GLU A 195 -8.14 -11.75 -12.84
CA GLU A 195 -7.74 -13.04 -13.37
C GLU A 195 -8.95 -13.95 -13.51
N ALA A 196 -9.07 -14.58 -14.67
CA ALA A 196 -10.01 -15.65 -14.95
C ALA A 196 -9.22 -16.93 -15.25
N THR A 197 -9.56 -18.04 -14.60
CA THR A 197 -8.93 -19.34 -14.86
C THR A 197 -9.86 -20.23 -15.69
N GLY A 198 -9.33 -20.81 -16.76
CA GLY A 198 -10.11 -21.63 -17.70
C GLY A 198 -11.14 -20.82 -18.48
N SER A 199 -12.34 -21.38 -18.65
CA SER A 199 -13.44 -20.77 -19.40
C SER A 199 -14.42 -19.96 -18.54
N GLN A 200 -14.08 -19.68 -17.28
CA GLN A 200 -14.97 -18.98 -16.35
C GLN A 200 -14.81 -17.47 -16.51
N SER A 201 -15.88 -16.71 -16.25
CA SER A 201 -15.75 -15.27 -16.03
C SER A 201 -14.90 -15.03 -14.77
N PRO A 202 -14.09 -13.96 -14.72
CA PRO A 202 -13.34 -13.65 -13.52
C PRO A 202 -14.30 -13.38 -12.35
N ALA A 203 -13.89 -13.74 -11.15
CA ALA A 203 -14.56 -13.29 -9.94
C ALA A 203 -14.51 -11.76 -9.84
N PRO A 204 -15.42 -11.12 -9.09
CA PRO A 204 -15.34 -9.69 -8.84
C PRO A 204 -13.98 -9.28 -8.28
N LEU A 205 -13.45 -8.15 -8.73
CA LEU A 205 -12.26 -7.56 -8.14
C LEU A 205 -12.64 -6.96 -6.80
N LEU A 206 -11.97 -7.37 -5.73
CA LEU A 206 -12.22 -6.81 -4.40
C LEU A 206 -11.30 -5.61 -4.16
N ALA A 207 -11.89 -4.46 -3.88
CA ALA A 207 -11.21 -3.31 -3.30
C ALA A 207 -11.57 -3.23 -1.82
N ASP A 208 -10.74 -3.84 -0.99
CA ASP A 208 -10.92 -3.96 0.45
C ASP A 208 -9.69 -3.45 1.22
N GLY A 209 -8.82 -2.71 0.54
CA GLY A 209 -7.55 -2.28 1.09
C GLY A 209 -6.49 -3.39 1.13
N SER A 210 -6.69 -4.53 0.48
CA SER A 210 -5.61 -5.50 0.26
C SER A 210 -4.57 -5.01 -0.75
N ALA A 211 -3.36 -5.57 -0.68
CA ALA A 211 -2.32 -5.32 -1.66
C ALA A 211 -2.52 -6.20 -2.91
N PRO A 212 -2.04 -5.77 -4.09
CA PRO A 212 -2.00 -6.64 -5.26
C PRO A 212 -1.23 -7.93 -5.01
N SER A 213 -1.67 -9.01 -5.65
CA SER A 213 -0.97 -10.29 -5.68
C SER A 213 0.43 -10.09 -6.27
N ALA A 214 1.47 -10.42 -5.50
CA ALA A 214 2.85 -10.34 -5.97
C ALA A 214 3.14 -11.26 -7.17
N TRP A 215 2.37 -12.34 -7.32
CA TRP A 215 2.57 -13.33 -8.39
C TRP A 215 1.82 -12.98 -9.68
N SER A 216 0.52 -12.69 -9.56
CA SER A 216 -0.34 -12.47 -10.72
C SER A 216 -0.54 -10.99 -11.08
N GLY A 217 -0.21 -10.09 -10.15
CA GLY A 217 -0.52 -8.66 -10.25
C GLY A 217 -2.01 -8.35 -10.13
N THR A 218 -2.86 -9.34 -9.85
CA THR A 218 -4.30 -9.16 -9.60
C THR A 218 -4.49 -8.27 -8.38
N GLY A 219 -5.31 -7.24 -8.50
CA GLY A 219 -5.50 -6.23 -7.46
C GLY A 219 -5.68 -4.82 -8.02
N LEU A 220 -5.42 -3.83 -7.16
CA LEU A 220 -5.55 -2.42 -7.47
C LEU A 220 -4.26 -1.66 -7.13
N GLU A 221 -3.83 -0.83 -8.07
CA GLU A 221 -2.74 0.13 -7.87
C GLU A 221 -3.22 1.48 -8.39
N PHE A 222 -2.89 2.55 -7.66
CA PHE A 222 -3.25 3.90 -8.07
C PHE A 222 -2.06 4.84 -8.03
N SER A 223 -2.14 5.91 -8.82
CA SER A 223 -1.19 7.01 -8.82
C SER A 223 -1.94 8.33 -8.98
N LEU A 224 -1.68 9.31 -8.11
CA LEU A 224 -2.15 10.68 -8.31
C LEU A 224 -1.02 11.49 -8.95
N CYS A 225 -1.26 11.98 -10.15
CA CYS A 225 -0.25 12.63 -10.99
C CYS A 225 -0.61 14.12 -11.14
N PRO A 226 0.35 15.04 -10.95
CA PRO A 226 0.12 16.44 -11.26
C PRO A 226 0.02 16.62 -12.79
N ASP A 227 -0.93 17.45 -13.25
CA ASP A 227 -1.12 17.78 -14.68
C ASP A 227 -1.42 16.55 -15.57
N ASP A 228 -1.59 16.75 -16.89
CA ASP A 228 -1.69 15.68 -17.89
C ASP A 228 -0.39 14.86 -18.08
N ALA A 229 0.57 15.02 -17.17
CA ALA A 229 1.92 14.51 -17.26
C ALA A 229 1.92 13.05 -17.71
N GLN A 230 2.43 12.85 -18.91
CA GLN A 230 2.53 11.54 -19.56
C GLN A 230 3.35 10.54 -18.72
N SER A 231 4.20 11.05 -17.80
CA SER A 231 4.91 10.27 -16.78
C SER A 231 4.53 10.73 -15.37
N CYS A 232 3.90 9.86 -14.59
CA CYS A 232 3.57 10.09 -13.17
C CYS A 232 4.77 9.97 -12.22
N TYR A 233 5.95 10.40 -12.64
CA TYR A 233 7.20 10.18 -11.91
C TYR A 233 7.24 10.91 -10.55
N GLU A 234 6.72 12.14 -10.52
CA GLU A 234 6.57 12.92 -9.28
C GLU A 234 5.20 12.68 -8.60
N GLY A 235 4.47 11.66 -9.06
CA GLY A 235 3.15 11.32 -8.55
C GLY A 235 3.20 10.69 -7.16
N ARG A 236 2.01 10.52 -6.60
CA ARG A 236 1.79 9.77 -5.36
C ARG A 236 1.31 8.38 -5.73
N HIS A 237 2.14 7.37 -5.57
CA HIS A 237 1.77 5.98 -5.80
C HIS A 237 1.07 5.44 -4.55
N PHE A 238 -0.15 4.95 -4.70
CA PHE A 238 -0.94 4.44 -3.57
C PHE A 238 -0.95 2.92 -3.58
N LEU A 239 -0.68 2.35 -2.41
CA LEU A 239 -0.89 0.95 -2.09
C LEU A 239 -1.72 0.86 -0.81
N SER A 240 -2.07 -0.35 -0.39
CA SER A 240 -2.77 -0.57 0.87
C SER A 240 -2.09 0.17 2.04
N CYS A 241 -2.88 0.87 2.87
CA CYS A 241 -2.37 1.47 4.10
C CYS A 241 -1.94 0.42 5.15
N ASN A 242 -2.47 -0.81 5.06
CA ASN A 242 -2.16 -1.91 5.95
C ASN A 242 -2.16 -3.24 5.18
N PRO A 243 -1.10 -3.51 4.39
CA PRO A 243 -1.06 -4.66 3.49
C PRO A 243 -0.83 -5.95 4.28
N THR A 244 -1.87 -6.53 4.88
CA THR A 244 -1.75 -7.71 5.77
C THR A 244 -1.11 -8.93 5.09
N GLY A 245 -1.23 -9.05 3.77
CA GLY A 245 -0.55 -10.09 2.98
C GLY A 245 0.97 -9.89 2.84
N TYR A 246 1.51 -8.76 3.26
CA TYR A 246 2.96 -8.49 3.27
C TYR A 246 3.60 -8.98 4.57
N ARG A 247 4.88 -9.33 4.46
CA ARG A 247 5.69 -9.81 5.59
C ARG A 247 5.84 -8.70 6.63
N LEU A 248 5.52 -9.00 7.88
CA LEU A 248 5.73 -8.08 8.97
C LEU A 248 7.19 -8.16 9.44
N GLN A 249 7.87 -7.03 9.48
CA GLN A 249 9.24 -6.91 9.94
C GLN A 249 9.29 -5.90 11.08
N ARG A 250 10.15 -6.16 12.08
CA ARG A 250 10.37 -5.29 13.22
C ARG A 250 11.84 -4.94 13.36
N HIS A 251 12.13 -3.64 13.42
CA HIS A 251 13.39 -3.11 13.94
C HIS A 251 13.21 -2.80 15.43
N SER A 252 14.16 -3.19 16.27
CA SER A 252 14.20 -2.82 17.69
C SER A 252 15.53 -2.16 18.00
N LEU A 253 15.46 -0.95 18.56
CA LEU A 253 16.59 -0.09 18.88
C LEU A 253 16.61 0.19 20.38
N GLN A 254 17.77 0.07 21.01
CA GLN A 254 18.02 0.61 22.35
C GLN A 254 19.06 1.72 22.26
N PHE A 255 18.78 2.88 22.83
CA PHE A 255 19.65 4.05 22.76
C PHE A 255 19.70 4.76 24.12
N ASN A 256 20.63 5.70 24.28
CA ASN A 256 20.69 6.49 25.51
C ASN A 256 19.39 7.28 25.71
N GLY A 257 18.69 6.99 26.81
CA GLY A 257 17.42 7.62 27.15
C GLY A 257 16.18 6.86 26.66
N GLY A 258 16.28 5.71 25.98
CA GLY A 258 15.06 5.02 25.54
C GLY A 258 15.23 3.77 24.69
N GLU A 259 14.09 3.30 24.20
CA GLU A 259 13.97 2.20 23.26
C GLU A 259 12.89 2.50 22.22
N LEU A 260 13.01 1.88 21.04
CA LEU A 260 12.11 2.09 19.91
C LEU A 260 11.93 0.80 19.12
N GLN A 261 10.67 0.42 18.90
CA GLN A 261 10.25 -0.63 17.99
C GLN A 261 9.57 -0.01 16.76
N LEU A 262 9.94 -0.46 15.58
CA LEU A 262 9.44 0.02 14.29
C LEU A 262 8.91 -1.16 13.49
N ASP A 263 7.60 -1.16 13.24
CA ASP A 263 6.90 -2.24 12.53
C ASP A 263 6.59 -1.80 11.09
N ILE A 264 7.10 -2.57 10.14
CA ILE A 264 6.92 -2.33 8.71
C ILE A 264 6.38 -3.59 8.03
N ARG A 265 5.39 -3.44 7.16
CA ARG A 265 4.92 -4.52 6.29
C ARG A 265 5.58 -4.37 4.92
N MET A 266 6.31 -5.38 4.49
CA MET A 266 7.12 -5.36 3.27
C MET A 266 6.64 -6.42 2.27
N GLY A 267 6.35 -5.96 1.05
CA GLY A 267 5.99 -6.83 -0.06
C GLY A 267 7.22 -7.45 -0.72
N GLU A 268 7.04 -7.86 -1.96
CA GLU A 268 8.09 -8.47 -2.77
C GLU A 268 8.20 -7.74 -4.10
N SER A 269 9.43 -7.60 -4.59
CA SER A 269 9.73 -7.04 -5.90
C SER A 269 11.09 -7.57 -6.36
N ALA A 270 11.13 -8.17 -7.55
CA ALA A 270 12.38 -8.72 -8.11
C ALA A 270 13.18 -7.68 -8.92
N ALA A 271 12.56 -6.54 -9.27
CA ALA A 271 13.10 -5.62 -10.28
C ALA A 271 13.16 -4.15 -9.82
N ALA A 272 12.67 -3.85 -8.61
CA ALA A 272 12.64 -2.52 -8.02
C ALA A 272 12.63 -2.65 -6.49
N THR A 273 12.74 -1.53 -5.78
CA THR A 273 12.55 -1.52 -4.32
C THR A 273 11.16 -2.00 -3.95
N GLU A 274 11.10 -2.87 -2.96
CA GLU A 274 9.89 -3.53 -2.50
C GLU A 274 8.91 -2.52 -1.94
N PRO A 275 7.60 -2.66 -2.21
CA PRO A 275 6.61 -1.81 -1.56
C PRO A 275 6.61 -2.08 -0.06
N ALA A 276 6.52 -1.02 0.76
CA ALA A 276 6.54 -1.18 2.21
C ALA A 276 5.74 -0.11 2.96
N ALA A 277 4.94 -0.54 3.93
CA ALA A 277 4.10 0.32 4.76
C ALA A 277 4.63 0.34 6.20
N PHE A 278 5.02 1.53 6.68
CA PHE A 278 5.40 1.74 8.08
C PHE A 278 4.13 1.93 8.91
N ILE A 279 3.77 0.89 9.67
CA ILE A 279 2.42 0.76 10.25
C ILE A 279 2.36 1.09 11.74
N ARG A 280 3.48 0.99 12.46
CA ARG A 280 3.51 1.25 13.90
C ARG A 280 4.92 1.58 14.38
N ALA A 281 4.99 2.49 15.33
CA ALA A 281 6.17 2.74 16.13
C ALA A 281 5.80 2.85 17.60
N ALA A 282 6.57 2.23 18.49
CA ALA A 282 6.29 2.27 19.92
C ALA A 282 7.59 2.16 20.73
N GLY A 283 7.59 2.67 21.96
CA GLY A 283 8.75 2.60 22.83
C GLY A 283 8.68 3.58 23.99
N ASN A 284 9.85 3.97 24.48
CA ASN A 284 10.00 4.92 25.58
C ASN A 284 11.09 5.95 25.22
N LEU A 285 10.85 7.21 25.57
CA LEU A 285 11.84 8.29 25.49
C LEU A 285 11.87 9.06 26.82
N ASP A 286 13.04 9.10 27.44
CA ASP A 286 13.33 9.80 28.69
C ASP A 286 12.35 9.45 29.83
N GLY A 287 11.91 8.19 29.87
CA GLY A 287 10.97 7.68 30.87
C GLY A 287 9.49 7.86 30.51
N GLN A 288 9.17 8.39 29.33
CA GLN A 288 7.81 8.51 28.82
C GLN A 288 7.53 7.54 27.68
N ASP A 289 6.50 6.70 27.85
CA ASP A 289 6.05 5.75 26.83
C ASP A 289 5.31 6.48 25.70
N PHE A 290 5.42 5.94 24.49
CA PHE A 290 4.65 6.37 23.33
C PHE A 290 4.30 5.19 22.42
N GLU A 291 3.20 5.36 21.69
CA GLU A 291 2.82 4.53 20.57
C GLU A 291 2.27 5.43 19.46
N GLN A 292 2.59 5.09 18.21
CA GLN A 292 2.14 5.82 17.04
C GLN A 292 1.75 4.84 15.95
N THR A 293 0.52 4.98 15.45
CA THR A 293 -0.07 4.19 14.37
C THR A 293 -0.68 5.08 13.27
N SER A 294 -0.70 6.39 13.47
CA SER A 294 -1.20 7.33 12.49
C SER A 294 -0.27 7.36 11.28
N TYR A 295 -0.82 6.98 10.12
CA TYR A 295 -0.14 7.10 8.82
C TYR A 295 0.51 8.48 8.65
N TRP A 296 -0.11 9.56 9.10
CA TRP A 296 0.41 10.92 8.95
C TRP A 296 1.69 11.16 9.76
N LYS A 297 1.84 10.48 10.89
CA LYS A 297 2.96 10.65 11.83
C LYS A 297 4.04 9.58 11.72
N LEU A 298 3.87 8.58 10.85
CA LEU A 298 4.86 7.53 10.57
C LEU A 298 5.51 7.77 9.20
N ILE A 299 6.75 8.24 9.16
CA ILE A 299 7.48 8.61 7.95
C ILE A 299 8.53 7.53 7.66
N TYR A 300 8.61 7.11 6.41
CA TYR A 300 9.51 6.07 5.97
C TYR A 300 10.11 6.43 4.62
N ASN A 301 11.41 6.24 4.47
CA ASN A 301 12.09 6.32 3.18
C ASN A 301 13.31 5.37 3.20
N PRO A 302 13.32 4.30 2.41
CA PRO A 302 14.48 3.43 2.28
C PRO A 302 15.41 3.91 1.18
N THR A 303 16.65 3.47 1.27
CA THR A 303 17.54 3.43 0.10
C THR A 303 17.11 2.30 -0.86
N HIS A 304 17.68 2.30 -2.06
CA HIS A 304 17.40 1.31 -3.10
C HIS A 304 17.45 -0.14 -2.56
N HIS A 305 16.41 -0.93 -2.84
CA HIS A 305 16.24 -2.32 -2.33
C HIS A 305 16.33 -2.48 -0.81
N HIS A 306 16.02 -1.42 -0.04
CA HIS A 306 16.04 -1.44 1.42
C HIS A 306 17.38 -1.90 2.03
N PHE A 307 18.50 -1.69 1.33
CA PHE A 307 19.86 -1.91 1.89
C PHE A 307 20.10 -1.07 3.13
N SER A 308 19.35 0.02 3.26
CA SER A 308 19.28 0.84 4.44
C SER A 308 17.92 1.50 4.52
N ARG A 309 17.44 1.75 5.74
CA ARG A 309 16.09 2.19 6.01
C ARG A 309 16.08 3.39 6.94
N ASP A 310 15.39 4.45 6.52
CA ASP A 310 15.19 5.63 7.33
C ASP A 310 13.74 5.72 7.80
N PHE A 311 13.57 5.97 9.09
CA PHE A 311 12.30 6.10 9.76
C PHE A 311 12.26 7.42 10.52
N ALA A 312 11.11 8.07 10.54
CA ALA A 312 10.80 9.07 11.54
C ALA A 312 9.38 8.89 12.05
N LEU A 313 9.17 9.18 13.33
CA LEU A 313 7.85 9.23 13.94
C LEU A 313 7.65 10.56 14.64
N LEU A 314 6.45 11.10 14.56
CA LEU A 314 6.02 12.27 15.32
C LEU A 314 5.11 11.83 16.48
N PHE A 315 5.30 12.40 17.66
CA PHE A 315 4.49 12.12 18.83
C PHE A 315 3.11 12.82 18.75
N ASP A 316 2.20 12.42 19.64
CA ASP A 316 0.94 13.15 19.87
C ASP A 316 1.12 14.43 20.65
N SER A 317 2.13 14.47 21.49
CA SER A 317 2.59 15.67 22.18
C SER A 317 4.11 15.59 22.35
N PRO A 318 4.83 16.73 22.29
CA PRO A 318 6.28 16.71 22.44
C PRO A 318 6.73 16.05 23.75
N ILE A 319 7.79 15.25 23.68
CA ILE A 319 8.43 14.58 24.82
C ILE A 319 9.80 15.21 25.02
N GLY A 320 10.06 15.76 26.22
CA GLY A 320 11.36 16.40 26.51
C GLY A 320 11.70 17.60 25.60
N GLY A 321 10.70 18.19 24.92
CA GLY A 321 10.89 19.26 23.94
C GLY A 321 11.08 18.79 22.48
N ALA A 322 11.21 17.47 22.24
CA ALA A 322 11.25 16.90 20.91
C ALA A 322 9.84 16.59 20.38
N CYS A 323 9.57 16.85 19.11
CA CYS A 323 8.31 16.46 18.46
C CYS A 323 8.32 15.00 17.98
N GLY A 324 9.48 14.36 17.88
CA GLY A 324 9.61 13.01 17.36
C GLY A 324 10.98 12.37 17.53
N ILE A 325 11.11 11.17 16.95
CA ILE A 325 12.37 10.42 16.81
C ILE A 325 12.62 10.14 15.33
N LYS A 326 13.87 10.29 14.89
CA LYS A 326 14.36 9.89 13.57
C LYS A 326 15.44 8.83 13.73
N ALA A 327 15.27 7.69 13.08
CA ALA A 327 16.24 6.60 13.02
C ALA A 327 16.67 6.41 11.57
N ILE A 328 17.96 6.61 11.27
CA ILE A 328 18.49 6.56 9.90
C ILE A 328 19.58 5.52 9.78
N ASN A 329 19.80 5.11 8.55
CA ASN A 329 20.76 4.10 8.15
C ASN A 329 20.54 2.73 8.83
N LEU A 330 19.31 2.35 9.18
CA LEU A 330 19.04 1.05 9.79
C LEU A 330 19.25 -0.06 8.76
N ASP A 331 20.12 -1.01 9.07
CA ASP A 331 20.52 -2.06 8.13
C ASP A 331 20.07 -3.44 8.63
N PRO A 332 19.04 -4.05 7.99
CA PRO A 332 18.58 -5.37 8.38
C PRO A 332 19.59 -6.50 8.07
N TRP A 333 20.64 -6.24 7.30
CA TRP A 333 21.63 -7.22 6.85
C TRP A 333 22.95 -7.18 7.63
N GLY A 334 23.23 -6.08 8.34
CA GLY A 334 24.40 -5.92 9.20
C GLY A 334 25.72 -5.60 8.48
N ASP A 335 25.65 -5.06 7.26
CA ASP A 335 26.79 -4.70 6.40
C ASP A 335 27.19 -3.20 6.50
N ALA A 336 26.28 -2.34 6.96
CA ALA A 336 26.42 -0.88 7.03
C ALA A 336 27.06 -0.37 8.35
N PRO A 337 27.52 0.90 8.41
CA PRO A 337 27.74 1.55 9.70
C PRO A 337 26.48 1.45 10.58
N PRO A 338 26.64 1.39 11.92
CA PRO A 338 25.51 1.28 12.81
C PRO A 338 24.52 2.42 12.59
N GLY A 339 23.23 2.13 12.76
CA GLY A 339 22.17 3.12 12.64
C GLY A 339 22.41 4.33 13.56
N GLN A 340 21.76 5.43 13.24
CA GLN A 340 21.78 6.64 14.07
C GLN A 340 20.38 6.99 14.51
N VAL A 341 20.25 7.43 15.77
CA VAL A 341 18.98 7.85 16.36
C VAL A 341 19.08 9.31 16.77
N PHE A 342 18.07 10.11 16.41
CA PHE A 342 17.97 11.52 16.76
C PHE A 342 16.61 11.81 17.37
N THR A 343 16.57 12.70 18.36
CA THR A 343 15.36 13.46 18.63
C THR A 343 15.23 14.57 17.58
N VAL A 344 14.00 14.89 17.19
CA VAL A 344 13.73 15.88 16.14
C VAL A 344 12.67 16.90 16.54
N ASP A 345 12.71 18.06 15.89
CA ASP A 345 11.62 19.03 15.94
C ASP A 345 10.44 18.62 15.04
N CYS A 346 9.42 19.46 14.97
CA CYS A 346 8.17 19.16 14.25
C CYS A 346 8.37 19.18 12.72
N GLU A 347 9.50 19.70 12.23
CA GLU A 347 9.90 19.71 10.82
C GLU A 347 10.96 18.63 10.52
N LEU A 348 11.13 17.66 11.43
CA LEU A 348 12.10 16.55 11.33
C LEU A 348 13.58 16.98 11.35
N SER A 349 13.88 18.21 11.77
CA SER A 349 15.26 18.67 11.95
C SER A 349 15.85 18.08 13.24
N ASN A 350 17.11 17.66 13.18
CA ASN A 350 17.81 17.05 14.31
C ASN A 350 17.95 18.04 15.47
N ILE A 351 17.53 17.63 16.67
CA ILE A 351 17.78 18.35 17.92
C ILE A 351 19.01 17.76 18.61
N GLU A 352 18.99 16.45 18.88
CA GLU A 352 20.04 15.75 19.61
C GLU A 352 20.22 14.33 19.08
N GLU A 353 21.47 13.89 18.89
CA GLU A 353 21.82 12.50 18.60
C GLU A 353 21.79 11.66 19.88
N ARG A 354 21.11 10.51 19.84
CA ARG A 354 21.09 9.51 20.90
C ARG A 354 22.03 8.37 20.52
N THR A 355 23.01 8.09 21.38
CA THR A 355 23.92 6.96 21.16
C THR A 355 23.16 5.65 21.12
N LEU A 356 23.25 4.95 19.99
CA LEU A 356 22.67 3.62 19.80
C LEU A 356 23.53 2.58 20.52
N ASN A 357 22.90 1.78 21.37
CA ASN A 357 23.54 0.72 22.15
C ASN A 357 23.32 -0.66 21.52
N GLU A 358 22.12 -0.89 20.99
CA GLU A 358 21.70 -2.14 20.37
C GLU A 358 20.74 -1.87 19.22
N GLU A 359 20.90 -2.63 18.14
CA GLU A 359 20.01 -2.67 16.98
C GLU A 359 19.76 -4.13 16.64
N SER A 360 18.49 -4.48 16.45
CA SER A 360 18.10 -5.82 16.03
C SER A 360 16.94 -5.78 15.05
N PHE A 361 16.90 -6.78 14.19
CA PHE A 361 15.90 -6.95 13.15
C PHE A 361 15.34 -8.36 13.21
N ILE A 362 14.01 -8.48 13.15
CA ILE A 362 13.32 -9.75 13.03
C ILE A 362 12.21 -9.67 11.98
N GLU A 363 12.06 -10.73 11.21
CA GLU A 363 10.83 -10.97 10.44
C GLU A 363 9.87 -11.77 11.32
N LEU A 364 8.65 -11.24 11.50
CA LEU A 364 7.62 -11.85 12.31
C LEU A 364 6.80 -12.82 11.44
N THR A 365 6.90 -14.11 11.73
CA THR A 365 6.13 -15.14 11.02
C THR A 365 4.72 -15.24 11.61
N GLY A 366 3.68 -15.00 10.80
CA GLY A 366 2.29 -15.36 11.11
C GLY A 366 1.45 -14.31 11.86
N SER A 367 1.29 -13.11 11.30
CA SER A 367 0.28 -12.13 11.76
C SER A 367 -0.94 -12.09 10.87
#